data_AF-A0A1C5XK83-F1
#
_entry.id   AF-A0A1C5XK83-F1
#
_cell.length_a   1.000
_cell.length_b   1.000
_cell.length_c   1.000
_cell.angle_alpha   90.00
_cell.angle_beta   90.00
_cell.angle_gamma   90.00
#
_symmetry.space_group_name_H-M   'P 1'
#
loop_
_entity.id
_entity.type
_entity.pdbx_description
1 polymer ?
#
loop_
_entity_poly.entity_id
_entity_poly.type
_entity_poly.pdbx_seq_one_letter_code
_entity_poly.pdbx_strand_id
1 'polypeptide(L)'
;MIGAAGVGKTANFLYPNIEYACASGVSFVTTDTKGDLLRNYAGIAKNYYGYQISVLDLRNPMRSDGNNILTLINKYTDQSLADPSNLAAKAKAEKYAKIAAKTIICSDGQSGNYGQNAFFYDAAEGLLAATILLISEF
;
A
#
# COMPACT_ATOMS: atom_id res chain seq x y z
N MET A 1 -16.76 -7.32 -9.39
CA MET A 1 -18.15 -7.28 -9.91
C MET A 1 -18.24 -6.25 -11.03
N ILE A 2 -18.71 -6.64 -12.21
CA ILE A 2 -18.94 -5.73 -13.34
C ILE A 2 -20.44 -5.40 -13.40
N GLY A 3 -20.77 -4.13 -13.61
CA GLY A 3 -22.17 -3.70 -13.77
C GLY A 3 -22.29 -2.19 -13.91
N ALA A 4 -23.39 -1.72 -14.49
CA ALA A 4 -23.65 -0.30 -14.69
C ALA A 4 -23.76 0.47 -13.35
N ALA A 5 -23.74 1.80 -13.39
CA ALA A 5 -24.07 2.60 -12.21
C ALA A 5 -25.52 2.33 -11.78
N GLY A 6 -25.78 2.31 -10.46
CA GLY A 6 -27.14 2.13 -9.92
C GLY A 6 -27.62 0.68 -9.78
N VAL A 7 -26.95 -0.33 -10.34
CA VAL A 7 -27.36 -1.75 -10.24
C VAL A 7 -27.17 -2.40 -8.86
N GLY A 8 -26.89 -1.61 -7.82
CA GLY A 8 -26.74 -2.10 -6.46
C GLY A 8 -25.41 -2.80 -6.15
N LYS A 9 -24.31 -2.52 -6.89
CA LYS A 9 -23.00 -3.15 -6.63
C LYS A 9 -22.53 -2.99 -5.18
N THR A 10 -22.72 -1.80 -4.60
CA THR A 10 -22.32 -1.56 -3.21
C THR A 10 -23.22 -2.31 -2.23
N ALA A 11 -24.54 -2.17 -2.39
CA ALA A 11 -25.53 -2.73 -1.47
C ALA A 11 -25.61 -4.26 -1.51
N ASN A 12 -25.59 -4.85 -2.70
CA ASN A 12 -25.92 -6.27 -2.90
C ASN A 12 -24.68 -7.16 -3.05
N PHE A 13 -23.50 -6.57 -3.26
CA PHE A 13 -22.26 -7.33 -3.40
C PHE A 13 -21.21 -6.88 -2.38
N LEU A 14 -20.85 -5.60 -2.36
CA LEU A 14 -19.75 -5.13 -1.53
C LEU A 14 -20.04 -5.24 -0.02
N TYR A 15 -21.15 -4.69 0.46
CA TYR A 15 -21.48 -4.76 1.90
C TYR A 15 -21.63 -6.19 2.42
N PRO A 16 -22.34 -7.12 1.74
CA PRO A 16 -22.39 -8.52 2.19
C PRO A 16 -21.02 -9.21 2.26
N ASN A 17 -20.11 -8.91 1.33
CA ASN A 17 -18.76 -9.47 1.37
C ASN A 17 -17.92 -8.87 2.51
N ILE A 18 -18.09 -7.59 2.82
CA ILE A 18 -17.42 -6.97 3.98
C ILE A 18 -17.98 -7.56 5.28
N GLU A 19 -19.30 -7.74 5.40
CA GLU A 19 -19.91 -8.40 6.57
C GLU A 19 -19.34 -9.80 6.76
N TYR A 20 -19.29 -10.58 5.67
CA TYR A 20 -18.73 -11.92 5.69
C TYR A 20 -17.26 -11.90 6.12
N ALA A 21 -16.45 -10.97 5.61
CA ALA A 21 -15.05 -10.84 6.01
C ALA A 21 -14.91 -10.50 7.49
N CYS A 22 -15.73 -9.57 8.00
CA CYS A 22 -15.78 -9.19 9.42
C CYS A 22 -16.19 -10.37 10.31
N ALA A 23 -17.27 -11.07 9.96
CA ALA A 23 -17.76 -12.23 10.70
C ALA A 23 -16.77 -13.40 10.68
N SER A 24 -15.98 -13.52 9.60
CA SER A 24 -14.94 -14.55 9.47
C SER A 24 -13.62 -14.19 10.17
N GLY A 25 -13.48 -12.96 10.69
CA GLY A 25 -12.25 -12.50 11.35
C GLY A 25 -11.06 -12.28 10.41
N VAL A 26 -11.29 -12.14 9.11
CA VAL A 26 -10.22 -11.92 8.12
C VAL A 26 -9.88 -10.42 8.02
N SER A 27 -8.60 -10.08 8.10
CA SER A 27 -8.12 -8.72 7.80
C SER A 27 -8.23 -8.42 6.31
N PHE A 28 -8.67 -7.21 5.95
CA PHE A 28 -8.81 -6.80 4.56
C PHE A 28 -8.40 -5.34 4.34
N VAL A 29 -8.11 -5.02 3.08
CA VAL A 29 -7.92 -3.65 2.60
C VAL A 29 -8.96 -3.38 1.53
N THR A 30 -9.49 -2.16 1.48
CA THR A 30 -10.50 -1.77 0.49
C THR A 30 -10.21 -0.37 -0.05
N THR A 31 -10.50 -0.17 -1.33
CA THR A 31 -10.45 1.14 -1.96
C THR A 31 -11.83 1.80 -1.88
N ASP A 32 -11.93 2.90 -1.14
CA ASP A 32 -13.19 3.60 -0.90
C ASP A 32 -13.18 4.99 -1.53
N THR A 33 -13.47 5.03 -2.82
CA THR A 33 -13.42 6.28 -3.61
C THR A 33 -14.45 7.33 -3.15
N LYS A 34 -15.54 6.91 -2.50
CA LYS A 34 -16.62 7.81 -2.03
C LYS A 34 -16.58 8.06 -0.52
N GLY A 35 -15.80 7.29 0.22
CA GLY A 35 -15.82 7.29 1.69
C GLY A 35 -17.08 6.62 2.27
N ASP A 36 -17.84 5.89 1.46
CA ASP A 36 -19.11 5.26 1.90
C ASP A 36 -18.85 4.09 2.83
N LEU A 37 -17.81 3.29 2.57
CA LEU A 37 -17.45 2.15 3.41
C LEU A 37 -16.95 2.63 4.78
N LEU A 38 -16.10 3.65 4.78
CA LEU A 38 -15.61 4.25 6.01
C LEU A 38 -16.77 4.80 6.85
N ARG A 39 -17.70 5.56 6.25
CA ARG A 39 -18.83 6.13 6.99
C ARG A 39 -19.82 5.09 7.49
N ASN A 40 -20.16 4.11 6.64
CA ASN A 40 -21.27 3.21 6.92
C ASN A 40 -20.83 1.91 7.60
N TYR A 41 -19.60 1.46 7.41
CA TYR A 41 -19.16 0.13 7.83
C TYR A 41 -18.02 0.10 8.85
N ALA A 42 -17.12 1.09 8.85
CA ALA A 42 -15.99 1.08 9.77
C ALA A 42 -16.43 1.05 11.24
N GLY A 43 -17.51 1.78 11.57
CA GLY A 43 -18.12 1.74 12.89
C GLY A 43 -18.67 0.36 13.25
N ILE A 44 -19.28 -0.33 12.30
CA ILE A 44 -19.81 -1.69 12.50
C ILE A 44 -18.66 -2.67 12.75
N ALA A 45 -17.65 -2.67 11.88
CA ALA A 45 -16.47 -3.51 11.99
C ALA A 45 -15.74 -3.31 13.33
N LYS A 46 -15.60 -2.05 13.77
CA LYS A 46 -14.97 -1.74 15.06
C LYS A 46 -15.82 -2.18 16.25
N ASN A 47 -17.09 -1.78 16.29
CA ASN A 47 -17.92 -1.90 17.49
C ASN A 47 -18.47 -3.32 17.71
N TYR A 48 -18.70 -4.08 16.63
CA TYR A 48 -19.32 -5.41 16.72
C TYR A 48 -18.36 -6.56 16.42
N TYR A 49 -17.28 -6.30 15.66
CA TYR A 49 -16.30 -7.33 15.30
C TYR A 49 -14.91 -7.09 15.89
N GLY A 50 -14.71 -5.99 16.63
CA GLY A 50 -13.44 -5.70 17.30
C GLY A 50 -12.29 -5.30 16.36
N TYR A 51 -12.59 -4.91 15.12
CA TYR A 51 -11.55 -4.54 14.17
C TYR A 51 -10.87 -3.23 14.55
N GLN A 52 -9.54 -3.18 14.36
CA GLN A 52 -8.81 -1.94 14.31
C GLN A 52 -8.88 -1.38 12.89
N ILE A 53 -9.46 -0.19 12.75
CA ILE A 53 -9.63 0.46 11.46
C ILE A 53 -8.48 1.44 11.25
N SER A 54 -7.87 1.40 10.08
CA SER A 54 -6.96 2.44 9.62
C SER A 54 -7.38 2.97 8.25
N VAL A 55 -7.27 4.28 8.06
CA VAL A 55 -7.67 5.02 6.88
C VAL A 55 -6.48 5.75 6.28
N LEU A 56 -6.17 5.40 5.03
CA LEU A 56 -5.24 6.16 4.20
C LEU A 56 -6.03 7.15 3.31
N ASP A 57 -6.31 8.35 3.82
CA ASP A 57 -7.01 9.41 3.05
C ASP A 57 -6.00 10.22 2.23
N LEU A 58 -5.95 9.92 0.92
CA LEU A 58 -5.09 10.63 -0.03
C LEU A 58 -5.64 12.02 -0.44
N ARG A 59 -6.90 12.33 -0.13
CA ARG A 59 -7.50 13.66 -0.41
C ARG A 59 -7.25 14.64 0.72
N ASN A 60 -7.28 14.17 1.96
CA ASN A 60 -6.99 14.97 3.15
C ASN A 60 -5.90 14.29 4.00
N PRO A 61 -4.61 14.43 3.63
CA PRO A 61 -3.51 13.72 4.31
C PRO A 61 -3.45 13.98 5.81
N MET A 62 -3.85 15.17 6.27
CA MET A 62 -3.87 15.53 7.70
C MET A 62 -4.95 14.81 8.52
N ARG A 63 -5.94 14.19 7.87
CA ARG A 63 -7.01 13.41 8.52
C ARG A 63 -6.83 11.90 8.31
N SER A 64 -5.76 11.51 7.63
CA SER A 64 -5.35 10.13 7.41
C SER A 64 -4.56 9.64 8.62
N ASP A 65 -4.56 8.33 8.88
CA ASP A 65 -3.67 7.75 9.90
C ASP A 65 -2.18 7.78 9.48
N GLY A 66 -1.94 8.12 8.21
CA GLY A 66 -0.60 8.23 7.66
C GLY A 66 0.05 6.88 7.39
N ASN A 67 0.98 6.86 6.45
CA ASN A 67 1.84 5.72 6.22
C ASN A 67 3.16 6.20 5.62
N ASN A 68 4.28 5.77 6.19
CA ASN A 68 5.59 6.02 5.60
C ASN A 68 6.04 4.77 4.84
N ILE A 69 6.04 4.86 3.50
CA ILE A 69 6.47 3.76 2.62
C ILE A 69 7.94 3.36 2.85
N LEU A 70 8.75 4.23 3.45
CA LEU A 70 10.16 3.98 3.74
C LEU A 70 10.39 3.28 5.08
N THR A 71 9.36 3.07 5.92
CA THR A 71 9.50 2.54 7.29
C THR A 71 10.34 1.26 7.36
N LEU A 72 10.07 0.29 6.48
CA LEU A 72 10.84 -0.96 6.46
C LEU A 72 12.25 -0.76 5.90
N ILE A 73 12.43 0.13 4.94
CA ILE A 73 13.73 0.43 4.34
C ILE A 73 14.62 1.03 5.41
N ASN A 74 14.17 2.10 6.08
CA ASN A 74 14.89 2.73 7.18
C ASN A 74 15.25 1.72 8.27
N LYS A 75 14.29 0.91 8.73
CA LYS A 75 14.53 -0.12 9.74
C LYS A 75 15.67 -1.08 9.36
N TYR A 76 15.70 -1.54 8.12
CA TYR A 76 16.73 -2.49 7.67
C TYR A 76 18.05 -1.80 7.33
N THR A 77 18.03 -0.54 6.88
CA THR A 77 19.22 0.29 6.72
C THR A 77 19.89 0.54 8.07
N ASP A 78 19.13 0.97 9.09
CA ASP A 78 19.63 1.17 10.45
C ASP A 78 20.29 -0.09 11.01
N GLN A 79 19.66 -1.25 10.81
CA GLN A 79 20.21 -2.54 11.23
C GLN A 79 21.52 -2.88 10.49
N SER A 80 21.62 -2.55 9.21
CA SER A 80 22.83 -2.77 8.41
C SER A 80 23.95 -1.79 8.76
N LEU A 81 23.62 -0.56 9.16
CA LEU A 81 24.59 0.44 9.60
C LEU A 81 25.13 0.11 11.00
N ALA A 82 24.29 -0.39 11.89
CA ALA A 82 24.68 -0.83 13.22
C ALA A 82 25.56 -2.09 13.20
N ASP A 83 25.30 -3.02 12.29
CA ASP A 83 26.12 -4.23 12.08
C ASP A 83 26.37 -4.48 10.59
N PRO A 84 27.51 -3.99 10.05
CA PRO A 84 27.88 -4.19 8.65
C PRO A 84 28.06 -5.66 8.23
N SER A 85 28.21 -6.59 9.18
CA SER A 85 28.29 -8.03 8.88
C SER A 85 26.92 -8.65 8.59
N ASN A 86 25.83 -7.96 8.94
CA ASN A 86 24.46 -8.39 8.72
C ASN A 86 24.01 -8.15 7.27
N LEU A 87 24.54 -8.95 6.35
CA LEU A 87 24.19 -8.90 4.92
C LEU A 87 22.68 -9.10 4.66
N ALA A 88 21.98 -9.83 5.54
CA ALA A 88 20.55 -10.06 5.41
C ALA A 88 19.73 -8.78 5.62
N ALA A 89 20.14 -7.90 6.55
CA ALA A 89 19.51 -6.60 6.74
C ALA A 89 19.72 -5.72 5.50
N LYS A 90 20.96 -5.62 5.00
CA LYS A 90 21.27 -4.88 3.77
C LYS A 90 20.43 -5.34 2.57
N ALA A 91 20.39 -6.66 2.34
CA ALA A 91 19.61 -7.23 1.24
C ALA A 91 18.10 -6.96 1.37
N LYS A 92 17.56 -6.93 2.60
CA LYS A 92 16.17 -6.53 2.83
C LYS A 92 15.94 -5.06 2.51
N ALA A 93 16.82 -4.17 2.95
CA ALA A 93 16.72 -2.73 2.67
C ALA A 93 16.69 -2.48 1.15
N GLU A 94 17.65 -3.05 0.42
CA GLU A 94 17.73 -2.96 -1.05
C GLU A 94 16.49 -3.54 -1.74
N LYS A 95 16.01 -4.71 -1.28
CA LYS A 95 14.79 -5.34 -1.81
C LYS A 95 13.58 -4.44 -1.63
N TYR A 96 13.37 -3.88 -0.43
CA TYR A 96 12.22 -3.02 -0.17
C TYR A 96 12.32 -1.68 -0.91
N ALA A 97 13.51 -1.11 -1.06
CA ALA A 97 13.73 0.08 -1.88
C ALA A 97 13.37 -0.16 -3.34
N LYS A 98 13.77 -1.30 -3.91
CA LYS A 98 13.38 -1.68 -5.27
C LYS A 98 11.87 -1.87 -5.42
N ILE A 99 11.22 -2.53 -4.46
CA ILE A 99 9.75 -2.68 -4.46
C ILE A 99 9.08 -1.31 -4.42
N ALA A 100 9.50 -0.41 -3.52
CA ALA A 100 8.93 0.93 -3.40
C ALA A 100 9.11 1.73 -4.70
N ALA A 101 10.32 1.76 -5.26
CA ALA A 101 10.61 2.44 -6.52
C ALA A 101 9.72 1.91 -7.65
N LYS A 102 9.63 0.58 -7.78
CA LYS A 102 8.78 -0.05 -8.79
C LYS A 102 7.29 0.24 -8.59
N THR A 103 6.81 0.26 -7.35
CA THR A 103 5.40 0.60 -7.05
C THR A 103 5.08 2.06 -7.39
N ILE A 104 6.02 2.98 -7.17
CA ILE A 104 5.85 4.41 -7.53
C ILE A 104 5.78 4.57 -9.05
N ILE A 105 6.67 3.90 -9.78
CA ILE A 105 6.77 4.02 -11.24
C ILE A 105 5.64 3.27 -11.96
N CYS A 106 5.27 2.08 -11.48
CA CYS A 106 4.28 1.20 -12.10
C CYS A 106 2.96 1.19 -11.31
N SER A 107 2.39 2.38 -11.05
CA SER A 107 1.19 2.52 -10.21
C SER A 107 -0.09 1.90 -10.82
N ASP A 108 -0.09 1.62 -12.13
CA ASP A 108 -1.21 0.99 -12.85
C ASP A 108 -1.17 -0.54 -12.87
N GLY A 109 -0.11 -1.13 -12.29
CA GLY A 109 0.12 -2.58 -12.28
C GLY A 109 0.48 -3.20 -13.64
N GLN A 110 0.70 -2.39 -14.68
CA GLN A 110 1.02 -2.85 -16.04
C GLN A 110 2.53 -2.80 -16.30
N SER A 111 3.32 -3.56 -15.55
CA SER A 111 4.78 -3.59 -15.69
C SER A 111 5.30 -4.36 -16.92
N GLY A 112 4.52 -4.44 -18.02
CA GLY A 112 4.81 -5.33 -19.14
C GLY A 112 4.64 -4.75 -20.55
N ASN A 113 4.13 -3.52 -20.70
CA ASN A 113 3.82 -2.98 -22.04
C ASN A 113 4.32 -1.55 -22.26
N TYR A 114 5.55 -1.26 -21.81
CA TYR A 114 6.15 0.06 -22.00
C TYR A 114 6.77 0.27 -23.38
N GLY A 115 6.84 -0.79 -24.22
CA GLY A 115 7.38 -0.70 -25.57
C GLY A 115 8.75 -0.02 -25.62
N GLN A 116 8.90 0.99 -26.47
CA GLN A 116 10.13 1.79 -26.57
C GLN A 116 10.44 2.62 -25.31
N ASN A 117 9.46 2.85 -24.44
CA ASN A 117 9.68 3.61 -23.21
C ASN A 117 10.27 2.75 -22.09
N ALA A 118 10.38 1.43 -22.23
CA ALA A 118 10.87 0.52 -21.19
C ALA A 118 12.22 0.97 -20.59
N PHE A 119 13.12 1.48 -21.43
CA PHE A 119 14.40 2.05 -21.00
C PHE A 119 14.24 3.17 -19.96
N PHE A 120 13.30 4.09 -20.15
CA PHE A 120 13.07 5.20 -19.22
C PHE A 120 12.45 4.73 -17.90
N TYR A 121 11.56 3.75 -17.95
CA TYR A 121 10.95 3.16 -16.76
C TYR A 121 11.99 2.40 -15.91
N ASP A 122 12.84 1.60 -16.55
CA ASP A 122 13.92 0.88 -15.86
C ASP A 122 14.95 1.85 -15.25
N ALA A 123 15.35 2.89 -16.01
CA ALA A 123 16.26 3.92 -15.52
C ALA A 123 15.65 4.69 -14.33
N ALA A 124 14.36 5.01 -14.38
CA ALA A 124 13.65 5.69 -13.30
C ALA A 124 13.52 4.80 -12.04
N GLU A 125 13.25 3.50 -12.21
CA GLU A 125 13.25 2.54 -11.09
C GLU A 125 14.61 2.51 -10.39
N GLY A 126 15.71 2.41 -11.16
CA GLY A 126 17.07 2.40 -10.62
C GLY A 126 17.44 3.69 -9.89
N LEU A 127 17.13 4.85 -10.50
CA LEU A 127 17.39 6.16 -9.90
C LEU A 127 16.62 6.35 -8.59
N LEU A 128 15.34 5.99 -8.56
CA LEU A 128 14.52 6.08 -7.35
C LEU A 128 15.01 5.13 -6.27
N ALA A 129 15.32 3.88 -6.60
CA ALA A 129 15.82 2.91 -5.62
C ALA A 129 17.14 3.39 -4.98
N ALA A 130 18.08 3.91 -5.78
CA ALA A 130 19.34 4.46 -5.27
C ALA A 130 19.12 5.70 -4.39
N THR A 131 18.23 6.60 -4.81
CA THR A 131 17.91 7.82 -4.05
C THR A 131 17.24 7.48 -2.72
N ILE A 132 16.31 6.53 -2.71
CA ILE A 132 15.64 6.06 -1.50
C ILE A 132 16.65 5.48 -0.52
N LEU A 133 17.56 4.62 -0.98
CA LEU A 133 18.59 4.03 -0.12
C LEU A 133 19.50 5.10 0.46
N LEU A 134 19.96 6.05 -0.35
CA LEU A 134 20.80 7.16 0.08
C LEU A 134 20.11 8.01 1.16
N ILE A 135 18.83 8.35 0.98
CA ILE A 135 18.08 9.11 1.98
C ILE A 135 17.86 8.29 3.25
N SER A 136 17.70 6.97 3.13
CA SER A 136 17.46 6.08 4.28
C SER A 136 18.70 5.88 5.16
N GLU A 137 19.88 6.33 4.74
CA GLU A 137 21.12 6.30 5.53
C GLU A 137 21.22 7.47 6.54
N PHE A 138 20.32 8.46 6.45
CA PHE A 138 20.32 9.67 7.28
C PHE A 138 18.99 9.83 8.04
#